data_AF-A0A067BM04-F1
#
_entry.id   AF-A0A067BM04-F1
#
_cell.length_a   1.000
_cell.length_b   1.000
_cell.length_c   1.000
_cell.angle_alpha   90.00
_cell.angle_beta   90.00
_cell.angle_gamma   90.00
#
_symmetry.space_group_name_H-M   'P 1'
#
loop_
_entity.id
_entity.type
_entity.pdbx_description
1 polymer ?
#
loop_
_entity_poly.entity_id
_entity_poly.type
_entity_poly.pdbx_seq_one_letter_code
_entity_poly.pdbx_strand_id
1 'polypeptide(L)'
;MFVDTRRLLAALPPTDVARLRTLKMTATTAANVMYGSATLTHHMDLVCQHPVDGQEILRFHEPWDADKTNLQPTQIAIRSKNEAATEADHAIEQAWVFEKLVPLLYSDEFKYAHEWQAGDYVLSDNYAQLHSRTPVPKAGREIRRIHLN
;
A
#
# COMPACT_ATOMS: atom_id res chain seq x y z
N MET A 1 3.48 -8.39 -8.39
CA MET A 1 2.51 -8.83 -7.37
C MET A 1 1.43 -7.77 -7.28
N PHE A 2 0.17 -8.18 -7.27
CA PHE A 2 -1.00 -7.32 -7.16
C PHE A 2 -1.91 -7.84 -6.06
N VAL A 3 -2.56 -6.94 -5.34
CA VAL A 3 -3.56 -7.25 -4.31
C VAL A 3 -4.77 -6.35 -4.57
N ASP A 4 -5.94 -6.95 -4.78
CA ASP A 4 -7.21 -6.22 -4.85
C ASP A 4 -7.66 -5.86 -3.43
N THR A 5 -7.64 -4.57 -3.12
CA THR A 5 -7.89 -4.11 -1.76
C THR A 5 -9.36 -4.14 -1.38
N ARG A 6 -10.27 -4.17 -2.36
CA ARG A 6 -11.71 -4.37 -2.12
C ARG A 6 -11.94 -5.78 -1.60
N ARG A 7 -11.32 -6.77 -2.24
CA ARG A 7 -11.41 -8.18 -1.84
C ARG A 7 -10.77 -8.40 -0.46
N LEU A 8 -9.62 -7.79 -0.21
CA LEU A 8 -8.96 -7.87 1.10
C LEU A 8 -9.84 -7.24 2.18
N LEU A 9 -10.33 -6.02 1.96
CA LEU A 9 -11.16 -5.30 2.93
C LEU A 9 -12.47 -6.05 3.22
N ALA A 10 -13.12 -6.62 2.21
CA ALA A 10 -14.35 -7.40 2.36
C ALA A 10 -14.15 -8.72 3.13
N ALA A 11 -12.94 -9.29 3.13
CA ALA A 11 -12.62 -10.51 3.85
C ALA A 11 -12.25 -10.27 5.33
N LEU A 12 -11.96 -9.03 5.73
CA LEU A 12 -11.64 -8.69 7.11
C LEU A 12 -12.89 -8.74 8.01
N PRO A 13 -12.74 -9.10 9.30
CA PRO A 13 -13.82 -8.99 10.27
C PRO A 13 -14.42 -7.58 10.30
N PRO A 14 -15.75 -7.42 10.42
CA PRO A 14 -16.39 -6.10 10.44
C PRO A 14 -15.85 -5.16 11.53
N THR A 15 -15.41 -5.71 12.67
CA THR A 15 -14.75 -4.97 13.75
C THR A 15 -13.41 -4.39 13.33
N ASP A 16 -12.64 -5.13 12.53
CA ASP A 16 -11.33 -4.70 12.03
C ASP A 16 -11.51 -3.62 10.96
N VAL A 17 -12.51 -3.77 10.07
CA VAL A 17 -12.87 -2.75 9.08
C VAL A 17 -13.33 -1.46 9.78
N ALA A 18 -14.18 -1.57 10.81
CA ALA A 18 -14.61 -0.42 11.59
C ALA A 18 -13.44 0.30 12.27
N ARG A 19 -12.47 -0.46 12.81
CA ARG A 19 -11.23 0.09 13.37
C ARG A 19 -10.41 0.81 12.30
N LEU A 20 -10.18 0.20 11.14
CA LEU A 20 -9.42 0.80 10.03
C LEU A 20 -10.02 2.12 9.53
N ARG A 21 -11.36 2.26 9.51
CA ARG A 21 -12.05 3.52 9.16
C ARG A 21 -11.69 4.70 10.08
N THR A 22 -11.25 4.42 11.30
CA THR A 22 -10.83 5.45 12.27
C THR A 22 -9.37 5.87 12.12
N LEU A 23 -8.63 5.29 11.16
CA LEU A 23 -7.18 5.48 11.02
C LEU A 23 -6.83 6.19 9.71
N LYS A 24 -5.71 6.91 9.75
CA LYS A 24 -5.08 7.55 8.59
C LYS A 24 -3.61 7.16 8.51
N MET A 25 -3.10 7.08 7.30
CA MET A 25 -1.72 6.82 6.97
C MET A 25 -1.04 8.08 6.44
N THR A 26 0.18 8.32 6.90
CA THR A 26 1.12 9.24 6.27
C THR A 26 2.26 8.41 5.68
N ALA A 27 2.49 8.54 4.38
CA ALA A 27 3.63 7.95 3.70
C ALA A 27 4.64 9.05 3.35
N THR A 28 5.88 8.89 3.81
CA THR A 28 6.96 9.84 3.57
C THR A 28 8.09 9.14 2.81
N THR A 29 8.34 9.58 1.59
CA THR A 29 9.47 9.13 0.78
C THR A 29 10.53 10.22 0.76
N ALA A 30 11.77 9.85 1.09
CA ALA A 30 12.89 10.79 1.13
C ALA A 30 13.11 11.46 -0.24
N ALA A 31 13.69 12.67 -0.23
CA ALA A 31 13.94 13.44 -1.44
C ALA A 31 14.78 12.66 -2.46
N ASN A 32 14.22 12.40 -3.64
CA ASN A 32 14.90 11.75 -4.74
C ASN A 32 15.23 12.75 -5.84
N VAL A 33 16.49 12.80 -6.28
CA VAL A 33 16.88 13.59 -7.45
C VAL A 33 16.09 13.16 -8.70
N MET A 34 15.74 11.86 -8.81
CA MET A 34 14.92 11.32 -9.90
C MET A 34 13.44 11.73 -9.84
N TYR A 35 12.96 12.21 -8.68
CA TYR A 35 11.57 12.66 -8.47
C TYR A 35 11.49 14.13 -8.03
N GLY A 36 12.43 14.96 -8.46
CA GLY A 36 12.37 16.41 -8.27
C GLY A 36 12.98 16.95 -6.96
N SER A 37 13.79 16.15 -6.27
CA SER A 37 14.57 16.53 -5.08
C SER A 37 13.76 17.05 -3.89
N ALA A 38 12.44 16.83 -3.86
CA ALA A 38 11.58 17.16 -2.73
C ALA A 38 11.18 15.90 -1.96
N THR A 39 11.12 16.00 -0.63
CA THR A 39 10.47 14.99 0.20
C THR A 39 9.00 14.91 -0.17
N LEU A 40 8.53 13.73 -0.54
CA LEU A 40 7.12 13.51 -0.89
C LEU A 40 6.39 12.98 0.34
N THR A 41 5.39 13.73 0.81
CA THR A 41 4.53 13.33 1.93
C THR A 41 3.10 13.20 1.44
N HIS A 42 2.51 12.02 1.63
CA HIS A 42 1.14 11.73 1.24
C HIS A 42 0.32 11.34 2.47
N HIS A 43 -0.81 12.02 2.66
CA HIS A 43 -1.79 11.69 3.69
C HIS A 43 -3.00 11.02 3.05
N MET A 44 -3.46 9.92 3.64
CA MET A 44 -4.65 9.22 3.17
C MET A 44 -5.34 8.49 4.31
N ASP A 45 -6.66 8.39 4.24
CA ASP A 45 -7.41 7.49 5.09
C ASP A 45 -7.12 6.05 4.68
N LEU A 46 -7.02 5.14 5.66
CA LEU A 46 -6.80 3.72 5.34
C LEU A 46 -7.98 3.15 4.56
N VAL A 47 -9.20 3.53 4.94
CA VAL A 47 -10.42 3.16 4.23
C VAL A 47 -11.01 4.41 3.58
N CYS A 48 -11.16 4.39 2.25
CA CYS A 48 -11.74 5.50 1.49
C CYS A 48 -12.65 4.97 0.37
N GLN A 49 -13.32 5.88 -0.34
CA GLN A 49 -14.15 5.53 -1.49
C GLN A 49 -13.33 5.63 -2.78
N HIS A 50 -13.51 4.66 -3.67
CA HIS A 50 -12.96 4.68 -5.00
C HIS A 50 -13.60 5.83 -5.81
N PRO A 51 -12.82 6.66 -6.50
CA PRO A 51 -13.30 7.95 -7.02
C PRO A 51 -14.30 7.84 -8.19
N VAL A 52 -14.37 6.68 -8.85
CA VAL A 52 -15.23 6.49 -10.04
C VAL A 52 -16.56 5.82 -9.70
N ASP A 53 -16.52 4.75 -8.92
CA ASP A 53 -17.69 3.89 -8.64
C ASP A 53 -18.17 3.98 -7.18
N GLY A 54 -17.44 4.70 -6.32
CA GLY A 54 -17.81 4.88 -4.92
C GLY A 54 -17.71 3.61 -4.06
N GLN A 55 -16.99 2.58 -4.52
CA GLN A 55 -16.76 1.38 -3.72
C GLN A 55 -15.74 1.63 -2.61
N GLU A 56 -15.92 0.98 -1.46
CA GLU A 56 -14.97 1.09 -0.36
C GLU A 56 -13.68 0.33 -0.69
N ILE A 57 -12.55 1.02 -0.59
CA ILE A 57 -11.21 0.50 -0.88
C ILE A 57 -10.28 0.71 0.31
N LEU A 58 -9.30 -0.18 0.46
CA LEU A 58 -8.19 -0.01 1.39
C LEU A 58 -7.00 0.65 0.68
N ARG A 59 -6.53 1.78 1.20
CA ARG A 59 -5.31 2.48 0.79
C ARG A 59 -4.24 2.23 1.83
N PHE A 60 -3.23 1.46 1.46
CA PHE A 60 -2.17 1.08 2.39
C PHE A 60 -0.82 0.98 1.67
N HIS A 61 0.24 1.27 2.39
CA HIS A 61 1.61 1.03 1.95
C HIS A 61 2.31 0.35 3.11
N GLU A 62 2.96 -0.79 2.84
CA GLU A 62 3.72 -1.47 3.88
C GLU A 62 4.96 -0.64 4.28
N PRO A 63 5.45 -0.73 5.52
CA PRO A 63 6.73 -0.11 5.87
C PRO A 63 7.84 -0.68 4.97
N TRP A 64 8.57 0.22 4.30
CA TRP A 64 9.61 -0.12 3.35
C TRP A 64 10.93 0.52 3.75
N ASP A 65 11.56 -0.09 4.75
CA ASP A 65 12.79 0.40 5.37
C ASP A 65 14.05 0.13 4.52
N ALA A 66 15.18 0.69 4.96
CA ALA A 66 16.44 0.65 4.21
C ALA A 66 17.04 -0.76 4.07
N ASP A 67 16.63 -1.70 4.91
CA ASP A 67 17.01 -3.12 4.81
C ASP A 67 16.29 -3.84 3.65
N LYS A 68 15.13 -3.32 3.20
CA LYS A 68 14.34 -3.86 2.09
C LYS A 68 14.72 -3.27 0.73
N THR A 69 15.54 -2.22 0.68
CA THR A 69 15.86 -1.53 -0.58
C THR A 69 17.21 -0.85 -0.60
N ASN A 70 17.89 -0.95 -1.75
CA ASN A 70 19.06 -0.12 -2.07
C ASN A 70 18.68 1.27 -2.58
N LEU A 71 17.37 1.53 -2.74
CA LEU A 71 16.81 2.84 -3.07
C LEU A 71 16.38 3.56 -1.79
N GLN A 72 15.56 4.59 -1.92
CA GLN A 72 15.11 5.38 -0.79
C GLN A 72 14.00 4.65 -0.01
N PRO A 73 14.12 4.56 1.32
CA PRO A 73 13.08 3.99 2.14
C PRO A 73 11.84 4.87 2.13
N THR A 74 10.68 4.25 2.32
CA THR A 74 9.41 4.94 2.53
C THR A 74 8.92 4.65 3.94
N GLN A 75 8.87 5.71 4.74
CA GLN A 75 8.41 5.66 6.12
C GLN A 75 6.89 5.76 6.16
N ILE A 76 6.27 4.86 6.91
CA ILE A 76 4.81 4.80 7.06
C ILE A 76 4.46 5.07 8.52
N ALA A 77 3.61 6.06 8.73
CA ALA A 77 3.03 6.37 10.03
C ALA A 77 1.52 6.16 10.01
N ILE A 78 1.01 5.34 10.92
CA ILE A 78 -0.44 5.15 11.12
C ILE A 78 -0.87 5.93 12.36
N ARG A 79 -1.89 6.77 12.22
CA ARG A 79 -2.44 7.56 13.32
C ARG A 79 -3.95 7.42 13.41
N SER A 80 -4.45 7.46 14.63
CA SER A 80 -5.89 7.59 14.89
C SER A 80 -6.37 8.96 14.41
N LYS A 81 -7.61 9.01 13.92
CA LYS A 81 -8.33 10.26 13.62
C LYS A 81 -8.85 10.94 14.89
N ASN A 82 -8.82 10.26 16.05
CA ASN A 82 -9.18 10.85 17.32
C ASN A 82 -8.12 11.87 17.77
N GLU A 83 -8.50 13.13 17.93
CA GLU A 83 -7.61 14.22 18.36
C GLU A 83 -7.11 14.08 19.80
N ALA A 84 -7.83 13.32 20.64
CA ALA A 84 -7.42 13.05 22.02
C ALA A 84 -6.47 11.83 22.12
N ALA A 85 -6.16 11.16 21.02
CA ALA A 85 -5.24 10.02 21.03
C ALA A 85 -3.81 10.46 21.35
N THR A 86 -3.14 9.67 22.18
CA THR A 86 -1.74 9.88 22.54
C THR A 86 -0.80 9.24 21.52
N GLU A 87 0.49 9.57 21.57
CA GLU A 87 1.50 8.89 20.76
C GLU A 87 1.58 7.38 21.07
N ALA A 88 1.28 6.96 22.30
CA ALA A 88 1.20 5.55 22.67
C ALA A 88 0.03 4.85 21.97
N ASP A 89 -1.13 5.50 21.89
CA ASP A 89 -2.29 4.97 21.16
C ASP A 89 -1.98 4.81 19.67
N HIS A 90 -1.31 5.80 19.07
CA HIS A 90 -0.87 5.72 17.67
C HIS A 90 0.10 4.55 17.43
N ALA A 91 1.05 4.32 18.33
CA ALA A 91 1.98 3.19 18.22
C ALA A 91 1.25 1.83 18.29
N ILE A 92 0.24 1.71 19.15
CA ILE A 92 -0.59 0.50 19.25
C ILE A 92 -1.37 0.26 17.95
N GLU A 93 -2.01 1.31 17.41
CA GLU A 93 -2.75 1.21 16.14
C GLU A 93 -1.82 0.85 14.98
N GLN A 94 -0.65 1.46 14.91
CA GLN A 94 0.34 1.17 13.87
C GLN A 94 0.83 -0.27 13.91
N ALA A 95 1.22 -0.76 15.10
CA ALA A 95 1.67 -2.13 15.27
C ALA A 95 0.57 -3.12 14.85
N TRP A 96 -0.67 -2.88 15.29
CA TRP A 96 -1.80 -3.71 14.91
C TRP A 96 -2.06 -3.72 13.40
N VAL A 97 -2.05 -2.56 12.74
CA VAL A 97 -2.23 -2.47 11.28
C VAL A 97 -1.14 -3.25 10.54
N PHE A 98 0.11 -3.10 10.95
CA PHE A 98 1.22 -3.77 10.28
C PHE A 98 1.18 -5.28 10.50
N GLU A 99 0.96 -5.73 11.73
CA GLU A 99 0.81 -7.16 12.07
C GLU A 99 -0.35 -7.80 11.30
N LYS A 100 -1.45 -7.07 11.14
CA LYS A 100 -2.66 -7.58 10.48
C LYS A 100 -2.56 -7.58 8.96
N LEU A 101 -2.17 -6.45 8.36
CA LEU A 101 -2.30 -6.25 6.91
C LEU A 101 -1.09 -6.77 6.13
N VAL A 102 0.13 -6.60 6.65
CA VAL A 102 1.34 -6.97 5.89
C VAL A 102 1.35 -8.45 5.51
N PRO A 103 1.06 -9.41 6.40
CA PRO A 103 1.01 -10.83 6.01
C PRO A 103 -0.05 -11.12 4.93
N LEU A 104 -1.19 -10.42 4.96
CA LEU A 104 -2.26 -10.61 3.98
C LEU A 104 -1.87 -10.15 2.57
N LEU A 105 -0.98 -9.15 2.44
CA LEU A 105 -0.46 -8.71 1.14
C LEU A 105 0.32 -9.81 0.40
N TYR A 106 0.90 -10.75 1.16
CA TYR A 106 1.73 -11.83 0.64
C TYR A 106 1.03 -13.19 0.61
N SER A 107 -0.13 -13.31 1.28
CA SER A 107 -0.98 -14.51 1.30
C SER A 107 -1.45 -14.89 -0.10
N ASP A 108 -1.36 -16.18 -0.45
CA ASP A 108 -1.85 -16.71 -1.73
C ASP A 108 -3.37 -16.51 -1.91
N GLU A 109 -4.09 -16.24 -0.83
CA GLU A 109 -5.52 -15.90 -0.91
C GLU A 109 -5.75 -14.57 -1.66
N PHE A 110 -4.96 -13.53 -1.34
CA PHE A 110 -5.18 -12.17 -1.86
C PHE A 110 -4.18 -11.77 -2.94
N LYS A 111 -3.02 -12.41 -2.95
CA LYS A 111 -1.91 -12.10 -3.85
C LYS A 111 -2.14 -12.69 -5.23
N TYR A 112 -2.07 -11.84 -6.25
CA TYR A 112 -1.82 -12.25 -7.63
C TYR A 112 -0.35 -12.00 -8.02
N ALA A 113 0.42 -13.08 -8.18
CA ALA A 113 1.80 -13.03 -8.65
C ALA A 113 1.85 -13.21 -10.18
N HIS A 114 1.88 -12.10 -10.91
CA HIS A 114 1.96 -12.13 -12.37
C HIS A 114 3.34 -12.57 -12.87
N GLU A 115 3.36 -13.64 -13.67
CA GLU A 115 4.53 -14.14 -14.39
C GLU A 115 4.51 -13.57 -15.81
N TRP A 116 5.38 -12.60 -16.07
CA TRP A 116 5.43 -11.89 -17.35
C TRP A 116 5.85 -12.79 -18.51
N GLN A 117 5.12 -12.70 -19.61
CA GLN A 117 5.46 -13.26 -20.91
C GLN A 117 5.59 -12.15 -21.96
N ALA A 118 6.33 -12.43 -23.04
CA ALA A 118 6.49 -11.49 -24.13
C ALA A 118 5.14 -11.24 -24.81
N GLY A 119 4.75 -9.97 -24.94
CA GLY A 119 3.46 -9.57 -25.51
C GLY A 119 2.36 -9.32 -24.48
N ASP A 120 2.63 -9.53 -23.18
CA ASP A 120 1.64 -9.24 -22.13
C ASP A 120 1.36 -7.74 -22.00
N TYR A 121 0.08 -7.42 -21.85
CA TYR A 121 -0.39 -6.11 -21.44
C TYR A 121 -1.18 -6.27 -20.13
N VAL A 122 -0.79 -5.50 -19.12
CA VAL A 122 -1.47 -5.48 -17.82
C VAL A 122 -2.11 -4.12 -17.62
N LEU A 123 -3.43 -4.12 -17.40
CA LEU A 123 -4.16 -2.97 -16.89
C LEU A 123 -4.40 -3.19 -15.38
N SER A 124 -4.05 -2.18 -14.59
CA SER A 124 -4.19 -2.22 -13.13
C SER A 124 -4.89 -0.95 -12.66
N ASP A 125 -5.91 -1.14 -11.82
CA ASP A 125 -6.61 -0.06 -11.14
C ASP A 125 -5.76 0.41 -9.95
N ASN A 126 -5.03 1.51 -10.15
CA ASN A 126 -4.09 2.04 -9.15
C ASN A 126 -4.79 2.68 -7.93
N TYR A 127 -6.12 2.87 -7.97
CA TYR A 127 -6.87 3.29 -6.79
C TYR A 127 -7.15 2.10 -5.89
N ALA A 128 -7.67 1.00 -6.47
CA ALA A 128 -8.14 -0.18 -5.74
C ALA A 128 -7.11 -1.32 -5.60
N GLN A 129 -5.94 -1.23 -6.24
CA GLN A 129 -4.92 -2.28 -6.18
C GLN A 129 -3.62 -1.78 -5.56
N LEU A 130 -3.05 -2.59 -4.67
CA LEU A 130 -1.66 -2.46 -4.25
C LEU A 130 -0.81 -3.34 -5.14
N HIS A 131 0.40 -2.88 -5.45
CA HIS A 131 1.33 -3.65 -6.25
C HIS A 131 2.76 -3.50 -5.74
N SER A 132 3.52 -4.58 -5.86
CA SER A 132 4.94 -4.61 -5.56
C SER A 132 5.66 -5.55 -6.52
N ARG A 133 6.99 -5.50 -6.50
CA ARG A 133 7.86 -6.31 -7.34
C ARG A 133 8.45 -7.45 -6.53
N THR A 134 8.39 -8.67 -7.07
CA THR A 134 9.22 -9.76 -6.57
C THR A 134 10.69 -9.51 -6.96
N PRO A 135 11.67 -10.07 -6.23
CA PRO A 135 13.07 -10.02 -6.63
C PRO A 135 13.24 -10.49 -8.08
N VAL A 136 13.94 -9.69 -8.89
CA VAL A 136 14.11 -9.97 -10.33
C VAL A 136 15.31 -10.91 -10.50
N PRO A 137 15.16 -12.05 -11.20
CA PRO A 137 16.29 -12.93 -11.49
C PRO A 137 17.29 -12.24 -12.44
N LYS A 138 18.51 -12.77 -12.56
CA LYS A 138 19.55 -12.20 -13.43
C LYS A 138 19.18 -12.18 -14.92
N ALA A 139 18.20 -12.97 -15.35
CA ALA A 139 17.62 -12.88 -16.68
C ALA A 139 16.81 -11.58 -16.79
N GLY A 140 17.26 -10.67 -17.65
CA GLY A 140 16.63 -9.36 -17.82
C GLY A 140 15.23 -9.45 -18.43
N ARG A 141 14.36 -8.51 -18.04
CA ARG A 141 13.08 -8.24 -18.70
C ARG A 141 12.93 -6.75 -18.93
N GLU A 142 12.31 -6.36 -20.04
CA GLU A 142 11.92 -4.97 -20.31
C GLU A 142 10.41 -4.82 -20.09
N ILE A 143 10.01 -3.82 -19.30
CA ILE A 143 8.61 -3.47 -19.05
C ILE A 143 8.46 -1.98 -19.31
N ARG A 144 7.42 -1.60 -20.05
CA ARG A 144 7.03 -0.20 -20.29
C ARG A 144 5.75 0.10 -19.53
N ARG A 145 5.67 1.27 -18.90
CA ARG A 145 4.52 1.70 -18.09
C ARG A 145 3.98 3.03 -18.58
N ILE A 146 2.67 3.11 -18.76
CA ILE A 146 1.92 4.35 -18.97
C ILE A 146 1.01 4.54 -17.74
N HIS A 147 0.95 5.74 -17.22
CA HIS A 147 0.01 6.12 -16.16
C HIS A 147 -1.10 6.98 -16.76
N LEU A 148 -2.34 6.71 -16.38
CA LEU A 148 -3.50 7.50 -16.76
C LEU A 148 -3.98 8.24 -15.52
N ASN A 149 -4.10 9.56 -15.61
CA ASN A 149 -4.59 10.42 -14.52
C ASN A 149 -6.10 10.62 -14.63
#